data_AF-A0A150AJZ1-F1
#
_entry.id   AF-A0A150AJZ1-F1
#
_cell.length_a   1.000
_cell.length_b   1.000
_cell.length_c   1.000
_cell.angle_alpha   90.00
_cell.angle_beta   90.00
_cell.angle_gamma   90.00
#
_symmetry.space_group_name_H-M   'P 1'
#
loop_
_entity.id
_entity.type
_entity.pdbx_description
1 polymer ?
#
loop_
_entity_poly.entity_id
_entity_poly.type
_entity_poly.pdbx_seq_one_letter_code
_entity_poly.pdbx_strand_id
1 'polypeptide(L)'
;MKFKLLLSAVFLFTLTHLFAQEDIKKQKRSPEESAVETLGKLEEKIELDDQQRKSVYDIHVDFFTSMHEVMKEKDREKMQELEEARNEKVKEVLEKKQYRKYLTVMEENKPQRPQGGRGGQGGMRGRGGRMGGM
;
A
#
# COMPACT_ATOMS: atom_id res chain seq x y z
N MET A 1 -27.53 22.26 -49.86
CA MET A 1 -27.68 23.33 -48.84
C MET A 1 -27.01 22.87 -47.55
N LYS A 2 -26.29 23.77 -46.89
CA LYS A 2 -25.50 23.51 -45.67
C LYS A 2 -26.43 23.63 -44.46
N PHE A 3 -26.65 22.56 -43.72
CA PHE A 3 -27.38 22.59 -42.45
C PHE A 3 -26.39 22.31 -41.30
N LYS A 4 -26.15 23.33 -40.48
CA LYS A 4 -25.51 23.22 -39.16
C LYS A 4 -26.61 23.43 -38.11
N LEU A 5 -26.64 22.57 -37.08
CA LEU A 5 -27.33 22.64 -35.77
C LEU A 5 -27.50 21.18 -35.31
N LEU A 6 -27.38 20.73 -34.06
CA LEU A 6 -26.79 21.14 -32.78
C LEU A 6 -27.10 19.93 -31.83
N LEU A 7 -26.28 19.73 -30.79
CA LEU A 7 -26.63 19.08 -29.50
C LEU A 7 -26.91 17.55 -29.39
N SER A 8 -26.24 16.99 -28.36
CA SER A 8 -26.74 15.97 -27.43
C SER A 8 -26.81 14.50 -27.88
N ALA A 9 -25.79 13.72 -27.49
CA ALA A 9 -25.96 12.32 -27.16
C ALA A 9 -25.37 12.08 -25.76
N VAL A 10 -26.19 12.33 -24.73
CA VAL A 10 -25.97 11.82 -23.38
C VAL A 10 -26.05 10.31 -23.46
N PHE A 11 -24.89 9.64 -23.44
CA PHE A 11 -24.85 8.19 -23.27
C PHE A 11 -24.99 7.89 -21.78
N LEU A 12 -26.22 7.58 -21.36
CA LEU A 12 -26.51 6.90 -20.10
C LEU A 12 -25.84 5.52 -20.11
N PHE A 13 -24.74 5.38 -19.38
CA PHE A 13 -24.35 4.08 -18.80
C PHE A 13 -24.44 4.19 -17.28
N THR A 14 -25.68 4.10 -16.78
CA THR A 14 -25.95 3.66 -15.42
C THR A 14 -25.85 2.15 -15.38
N LEU A 15 -24.72 1.60 -14.94
CA LEU A 15 -24.65 0.24 -14.40
C LEU A 15 -23.49 0.12 -13.40
N THR A 16 -23.85 -0.44 -12.24
CA THR A 16 -23.05 -0.91 -11.10
C THR A 16 -22.51 0.13 -10.10
N HIS A 17 -23.43 0.66 -9.28
CA HIS A 17 -23.13 0.86 -7.86
C HIS A 17 -23.19 -0.51 -7.16
N LEU A 18 -22.05 -1.17 -6.93
CA LEU A 18 -21.97 -2.37 -6.09
C LEU A 18 -20.58 -2.55 -5.44
N PHE A 19 -20.00 -1.46 -4.95
CA PHE A 19 -19.02 -1.51 -3.86
C PHE A 19 -19.61 -0.82 -2.64
N ALA A 20 -20.80 -1.27 -2.24
CA ALA A 20 -21.43 -0.92 -0.98
C ALA A 20 -21.02 -1.98 0.06
N GLN A 21 -20.07 -1.60 0.92
CA GLN A 21 -19.74 -2.21 2.21
C GLN A 21 -19.73 -3.74 2.29
N GLU A 22 -18.53 -4.29 2.20
CA GLU A 22 -18.15 -5.32 3.15
C GLU A 22 -16.77 -4.96 3.67
N ASP A 23 -16.63 -4.95 4.99
CA ASP A 23 -15.35 -5.04 5.69
C ASP A 23 -14.59 -6.26 5.16
N ILE A 24 -13.92 -6.12 4.00
CA ILE A 24 -12.81 -6.99 3.64
C ILE A 24 -11.75 -6.64 4.67
N LYS A 25 -11.82 -7.32 5.82
CA LYS A 25 -10.65 -7.57 6.66
C LYS A 25 -9.58 -7.99 5.67
N LYS A 26 -8.66 -7.07 5.32
CA LYS A 26 -7.49 -7.38 4.50
C LYS A 26 -6.88 -8.59 5.17
N GLN A 27 -7.05 -9.77 4.58
CA GLN A 27 -6.48 -10.98 5.10
C GLN A 27 -4.99 -10.69 5.23
N LYS A 28 -4.44 -10.79 6.44
CA LYS A 28 -3.01 -10.54 6.65
C LYS A 28 -2.29 -11.61 5.82
N ARG A 29 -1.64 -11.19 4.74
CA ARG A 29 -0.77 -12.04 3.92
C ARG A 29 0.32 -12.62 4.80
N SER A 30 0.79 -13.83 4.48
CA SER A 30 1.93 -14.41 5.17
C SER A 30 3.23 -13.63 4.82
N PRO A 31 4.30 -13.75 5.63
CA PRO A 31 5.62 -13.20 5.28
C PRO A 31 6.12 -13.69 3.92
N GLU A 32 5.92 -14.96 3.62
CA GLU A 32 6.32 -15.61 2.36
C GLU A 32 5.54 -15.05 1.17
N GLU A 33 4.22 -14.94 1.29
CA GLU A 33 3.38 -14.35 0.24
C GLU A 33 3.77 -12.88 -0.03
N SER A 34 4.08 -12.13 1.03
CA SER A 34 4.51 -10.73 0.93
C SER A 34 5.89 -10.60 0.28
N ALA A 35 6.80 -11.53 0.57
CA ALA A 35 8.11 -11.61 -0.06
C ALA A 35 7.98 -11.94 -1.56
N VAL A 36 7.13 -12.90 -1.94
CA VAL A 36 6.88 -13.25 -3.36
C VAL A 36 6.34 -12.05 -4.14
N GLU A 37 5.34 -11.34 -3.59
CA GLU A 37 4.79 -10.14 -4.25
C GLU A 37 5.86 -9.04 -4.42
N THR A 38 6.68 -8.83 -3.39
CA THR A 38 7.76 -7.84 -3.44
C THR A 38 8.78 -8.20 -4.50
N LEU A 39 9.15 -9.47 -4.57
CA LEU A 39 10.08 -10.00 -5.57
C LEU A 39 9.51 -9.83 -6.99
N GLY A 40 8.22 -10.11 -7.21
CA GLY A 40 7.57 -9.88 -8.50
C GLY A 40 7.67 -8.42 -8.96
N LYS A 41 7.40 -7.46 -8.06
CA LYS A 41 7.54 -6.02 -8.37
C LYS A 41 8.98 -5.60 -8.63
N LEU A 42 9.96 -6.24 -7.98
CA LEU A 42 11.36 -5.97 -8.23
C LEU A 42 11.79 -6.47 -9.61
N GLU A 43 11.32 -7.67 -9.98
CA GLU A 43 11.64 -8.32 -11.25
C GLU A 43 11.03 -7.62 -12.47
N GLU A 44 9.96 -6.86 -12.29
CA GLU A 44 9.44 -5.94 -13.32
C GLU A 44 10.45 -4.84 -13.72
N LYS A 45 11.38 -4.49 -12.83
CA LYS A 45 12.32 -3.36 -13.04
C LYS A 45 13.79 -3.77 -13.08
N ILE A 46 14.12 -4.94 -12.53
CA ILE A 46 15.48 -5.41 -12.28
C ILE A 46 15.56 -6.88 -12.61
N GLU A 47 16.49 -7.27 -13.48
CA GLU A 47 16.82 -8.68 -13.67
C GLU A 47 17.67 -9.15 -12.48
N LEU A 48 17.24 -10.25 -11.85
CA LEU A 48 17.93 -10.93 -10.76
C LEU A 48 18.32 -12.33 -11.24
N ASP A 49 19.55 -12.74 -10.97
CA ASP A 49 19.93 -14.15 -11.12
C ASP A 49 19.30 -15.02 -10.01
N ASP A 50 19.40 -16.34 -10.14
CA ASP A 50 18.76 -17.28 -9.21
C ASP A 50 19.27 -17.15 -7.76
N GLN A 51 20.55 -16.83 -7.59
CA GLN A 51 21.15 -16.68 -6.26
C GLN A 51 20.71 -15.36 -5.61
N GLN A 52 20.70 -14.28 -6.38
CA GLN A 52 20.19 -12.98 -5.97
C GLN A 52 18.71 -13.06 -5.63
N ARG A 53 17.90 -13.69 -6.49
CA ARG A 53 16.46 -13.93 -6.30
C ARG A 53 16.19 -14.63 -4.98
N LYS A 54 16.87 -15.76 -4.73
CA LYS A 54 16.73 -16.51 -3.47
C LYS A 54 17.12 -15.68 -2.25
N SER A 55 18.26 -15.02 -2.31
CA SER A 55 18.76 -14.21 -1.19
C SER A 55 17.83 -13.03 -0.88
N VAL A 56 17.34 -12.33 -1.91
CA VAL A 56 16.40 -11.23 -1.75
C VAL A 56 15.06 -11.73 -1.19
N TYR A 57 14.58 -12.89 -1.63
CA TYR A 57 13.40 -13.54 -1.07
C TYR A 57 13.57 -13.81 0.44
N ASP A 58 14.64 -14.51 0.83
CA ASP A 58 14.90 -14.87 2.22
C ASP A 58 15.01 -13.61 3.10
N ILE A 59 15.72 -12.58 2.63
CA ILE A 59 15.82 -11.29 3.33
C ILE A 59 14.44 -10.63 3.55
N HIS A 60 13.53 -10.73 2.57
CA HIS A 60 12.19 -10.16 2.70
C HIS A 60 11.28 -11.00 3.60
N VAL A 61 11.42 -12.32 3.61
CA VAL A 61 10.70 -13.19 4.56
C VAL A 61 11.07 -12.82 6.00
N ASP A 62 12.37 -12.70 6.29
CA ASP A 62 12.88 -12.29 7.60
C ASP A 62 12.35 -10.91 8.00
N PHE A 63 12.38 -9.97 7.06
CA PHE A 63 11.86 -8.62 7.26
C PHE A 63 10.37 -8.63 7.60
N PHE A 64 9.53 -9.31 6.81
CA PHE A 64 8.08 -9.33 7.07
C PHE A 64 7.71 -10.08 8.34
N THR A 65 8.49 -11.10 8.72
CA THR A 65 8.37 -11.80 10.00
C THR A 65 8.60 -10.83 11.16
N SER A 66 9.72 -10.11 11.12
CA SER A 66 10.10 -9.12 12.16
C SER A 66 9.13 -7.92 12.19
N MET A 67 8.67 -7.49 11.01
CA MET A 67 7.74 -6.40 10.85
C MET A 67 6.43 -6.67 11.59
N HIS A 68 5.95 -7.92 11.57
CA HIS A 68 4.73 -8.29 12.27
C HIS A 68 4.82 -8.07 13.79
N GLU A 69 6.01 -8.24 14.37
CA GLU A 69 6.26 -8.04 15.80
C GLU A 69 6.35 -6.54 16.12
N VAL A 70 7.18 -5.81 15.37
CA VAL A 70 7.37 -4.36 15.58
C VAL A 70 6.07 -3.58 15.37
N MET A 71 5.23 -3.97 14.40
CA MET A 71 3.92 -3.32 14.19
C MET A 71 3.00 -3.43 15.41
N LYS A 72 3.14 -4.45 16.27
CA LYS A 72 2.35 -4.57 17.51
C LYS A 72 2.79 -3.53 18.54
N GLU A 73 4.09 -3.22 18.59
CA GLU A 73 4.67 -2.23 19.50
C GLU A 73 4.34 -0.79 19.09
N LYS A 74 3.96 -0.56 17.82
CA LYS A 74 3.69 0.76 17.23
C LYS A 74 4.88 1.72 17.32
N ASP A 75 6.07 1.17 17.50
CA ASP A 75 7.32 1.91 17.55
C ASP A 75 7.75 2.26 16.13
N ARG A 76 7.83 3.55 15.83
CA ARG A 76 8.19 4.02 14.48
C ARG A 76 9.69 3.95 14.22
N GLU A 77 10.51 4.09 15.25
CA GLU A 77 11.97 4.08 15.10
C GLU A 77 12.42 2.66 14.76
N LYS A 78 11.92 1.66 15.50
CA LYS A 78 12.17 0.24 15.18
C LYS A 78 11.72 -0.16 13.78
N MET A 79 10.62 0.41 13.28
CA MET A 79 10.17 0.17 11.89
C MET A 79 11.20 0.70 10.89
N GLN A 80 11.74 1.90 11.13
CA GLN A 80 12.75 2.51 10.27
C GLN A 80 14.07 1.71 10.31
N GLU A 81 14.53 1.36 11.50
CA GLU A 81 15.73 0.52 11.70
C GLU A 81 15.59 -0.82 10.96
N LEU A 82 14.42 -1.46 11.05
CA LEU A 82 14.15 -2.71 10.35
C LEU A 82 14.16 -2.53 8.82
N GLU A 83 13.61 -1.42 8.33
CA GLU A 83 13.65 -1.08 6.90
C GLU A 83 15.07 -0.85 6.38
N GLU A 84 15.89 -0.16 7.18
CA GLU A 84 17.30 0.14 6.88
C GLU A 84 18.15 -1.14 6.90
N ALA A 85 18.04 -1.95 7.95
CA ALA A 85 18.75 -3.22 8.05
C ALA A 85 18.43 -4.16 6.87
N ARG A 86 17.17 -4.22 6.45
CA ARG A 86 16.76 -4.97 5.26
C ARG A 86 17.40 -4.41 4.00
N ASN A 87 17.49 -3.09 3.84
CA ASN A 87 18.15 -2.47 2.69
C ASN A 87 19.66 -2.74 2.67
N GLU A 88 20.33 -2.72 3.82
CA GLU A 88 21.75 -3.04 3.93
C GLU A 88 22.02 -4.49 3.51
N LYS A 89 21.23 -5.45 4.00
CA LYS A 89 21.34 -6.85 3.58
C LYS A 89 21.16 -7.02 2.07
N VAL A 90 20.18 -6.33 1.47
CA VAL A 90 19.95 -6.39 0.02
C VAL A 90 21.11 -5.77 -0.77
N LYS A 91 21.74 -4.72 -0.24
CA LYS A 91 22.90 -4.06 -0.86
C LYS A 91 24.11 -4.98 -0.99
N GLU A 92 24.28 -5.93 -0.07
CA GLU A 92 25.37 -6.91 -0.11
C GLU A 92 25.18 -7.96 -1.20
N VAL A 93 23.93 -8.21 -1.61
CA VAL A 93 23.54 -9.21 -2.60
C VAL A 93 23.47 -8.63 -4.02
N LEU A 94 23.00 -7.39 -4.14
CA LEU A 94 22.73 -6.76 -5.43
C LEU A 94 23.90 -5.92 -5.92
N GLU A 95 24.11 -5.90 -7.24
CA GLU A 95 25.03 -4.96 -7.85
C GLU A 95 24.56 -3.51 -7.64
N LYS A 96 25.49 -2.56 -7.68
CA LYS A 96 25.21 -1.12 -7.46
C LYS A 96 24.06 -0.58 -8.32
N LYS A 97 23.94 -1.02 -9.58
CA LYS A 97 22.85 -0.58 -10.47
C LYS A 97 21.51 -1.21 -10.08
N GLN A 98 21.50 -2.50 -9.77
CA GLN A 98 20.32 -3.23 -9.29
C GLN A 98 19.83 -2.64 -7.96
N TYR A 99 20.74 -2.41 -7.00
CA TYR A 99 20.41 -1.85 -5.70
C TYR A 99 19.77 -0.46 -5.78
N ARG A 100 20.25 0.41 -6.69
CA ARG A 100 19.63 1.73 -6.91
C ARG A 100 18.18 1.62 -7.37
N LYS A 101 17.90 0.73 -8.31
CA LYS A 101 16.53 0.46 -8.77
C LYS A 101 15.69 -0.16 -7.66
N TYR A 102 16.28 -1.04 -6.86
CA TYR A 102 15.61 -1.65 -5.72
C TYR A 102 15.10 -0.58 -4.74
N LEU A 103 15.94 0.40 -4.38
CA LEU A 103 15.54 1.51 -3.52
C LEU A 103 14.38 2.33 -4.12
N THR A 104 14.38 2.57 -5.43
CA THR A 104 13.27 3.23 -6.12
C THR A 104 11.98 2.42 -6.02
N VAL A 105 12.03 1.09 -6.24
CA VAL A 105 10.86 0.22 -6.08
C VAL A 105 10.34 0.26 -4.64
N MET A 106 11.22 0.26 -3.64
CA MET A 106 10.81 0.32 -2.24
C MET A 106 10.11 1.65 -1.92
N GLU A 107 10.64 2.77 -2.40
CA GLU A 107 10.07 4.10 -2.15
C GLU A 107 8.70 4.26 -2.83
N GLU A 108 8.56 3.82 -4.07
CA GLU A 108 7.28 3.88 -4.80
C GLU A 108 6.18 3.01 -4.15
N ASN A 109 6.57 1.91 -3.52
CA ASN A 109 5.64 1.00 -2.86
C ASN A 109 5.34 1.39 -1.40
N LYS A 110 5.96 2.44 -0.86
CA LYS A 110 5.60 2.92 0.48
C LYS A 110 4.15 3.39 0.46
N PRO A 111 3.32 2.97 1.43
CA PRO A 111 1.96 3.46 1.52
C PRO A 111 2.01 4.98 1.69
N GLN A 112 1.45 5.71 0.72
CA GLN A 112 1.31 7.16 0.82
C GLN A 112 0.52 7.44 2.10
N ARG A 113 1.16 8.12 3.06
CA ARG A 113 0.44 8.66 4.21
C ARG A 113 -0.65 9.58 3.62
N PRO A 114 -1.94 9.40 3.98
CA PRO A 114 -2.97 10.31 3.53
C PRO A 114 -2.57 11.72 3.96
N GLN A 115 -2.10 12.51 3.00
CA GLN A 115 -1.72 13.89 3.21
C GLN A 115 -3.04 14.65 3.40
N GLY A 116 -3.45 14.80 4.66
CA GLY A 116 -4.69 15.51 5.00
C GLY A 116 -5.94 14.63 5.19
N GLY A 117 -5.84 13.58 5.99
CA GLY A 117 -7.03 12.94 6.60
C GLY A 117 -7.50 13.72 7.81
N ARG A 118 -8.16 14.86 7.58
CA ARG A 118 -8.92 15.64 8.55
C ARG A 118 -9.66 14.69 9.50
N GLY A 119 -9.46 14.88 10.80
CA GLY A 119 -10.02 14.02 11.84
C GLY A 119 -11.47 13.65 11.56
N GLY A 120 -11.79 12.38 11.80
CA GLY A 120 -13.16 11.91 11.95
C GLY A 120 -13.83 12.66 13.09
N GLN A 121 -14.30 13.87 12.83
CA GLN A 121 -15.37 14.52 13.57
C GLN A 121 -16.70 14.06 12.96
N GLY A 122 -16.88 12.74 12.90
CA GLY A 122 -18.17 12.11 12.72
C GLY A 122 -18.90 12.14 14.07
N GLY A 123 -19.33 13.33 14.48
CA GLY A 123 -20.00 13.56 15.76
C GLY A 123 -20.98 14.73 15.74
N MET A 124 -21.49 15.10 14.56
CA MET A 124 -22.64 16.01 14.41
C MET A 124 -23.75 15.26 13.69
N ARG A 125 -24.41 14.36 14.42
CA ARG A 125 -25.75 13.82 14.12
C ARG A 125 -26.18 12.97 15.33
N GLY A 126 -27.02 13.56 16.20
CA GLY A 126 -27.77 12.77 17.19
C GLY A 126 -27.82 13.31 18.62
N ARG A 127 -28.19 14.59 18.85
CA ARG A 127 -28.85 14.97 20.12
C ARG A 127 -30.11 15.78 19.83
N GLY A 128 -31.10 15.10 19.26
CA GLY A 128 -32.49 15.49 19.43
C GLY A 128 -33.03 14.86 20.71
N GLY A 129 -33.65 15.66 21.57
CA GLY A 129 -34.63 15.16 22.54
C GLY A 129 -34.38 15.53 24.02
N ARG A 130 -35.30 16.35 24.55
CA ARG A 130 -35.72 16.54 25.96
C ARG A 130 -34.79 17.27 26.93
N MET A 131 -35.16 18.52 27.21
CA MET A 131 -35.46 19.08 28.53
C MET A 131 -36.24 20.37 28.23
N GLY A 132 -37.56 20.46 28.39
CA GLY A 132 -38.33 20.15 29.59
C GLY A 132 -38.63 21.48 30.26
N GLY A 133 -39.76 22.10 29.92
CA GLY A 133 -40.22 23.33 30.56
C GLY A 133 -40.70 23.07 31.98
N MET A 134 -40.38 24.02 32.86
CA MET A 134 -41.16 24.55 33.98
C MET A 134 -40.48 25.84 34.44
#